data_AF-A0AAV1TKB1-F1
#
_entry.id   AF-A0AAV1TKB1-F1
#
_cell.length_a   1.000
_cell.length_b   1.000
_cell.length_c   1.000
_cell.angle_alpha   90.00
_cell.angle_beta   90.00
_cell.angle_gamma   90.00
#
_symmetry.space_group_name_H-M   'P 1'
#
loop_
_entity.id
_entity.type
_entity.pdbx_description
1 polymer ?
#
loop_
_entity_poly.entity_id
_entity_poly.type
_entity_poly.pdbx_seq_one_letter_code
_entity_poly.pdbx_strand_id
1 'polypeptide(L)'
;MDEATITAPSVSATAALSFTTDMDEESKKLMDGERSCIFEVRIEQADLCRQRGSTQFQAGNTDEAVKWYERALYHVDFDEGTWHFEFTNKNRADVNVVRLPVYLNLAACYLLQGAPKDGEPDLKLLAKVVENADLALAIDPKNDKALYRGGRALLLTGDLDRAKEKLTRAAKHHPTDGNIRKAMMMLKEKVAEDKKEEKVRWGGRLLGKDEEVESKTAYNQRPLQLKKTSGVQSRAVDVCRCAHRYRLGSGSTKFRGVAEVLKTLKAAQRRLTNSSGSYGCQKSYIVRHA
;
A
#
# COMPACT_ATOMS: atom_id res chain seq x y z
N MET A 1 -22.74 59.13 52.23
CA MET A 1 -23.17 57.83 52.79
C MET A 1 -23.99 57.09 51.76
N ASP A 2 -23.47 56.25 50.87
CA ASP A 2 -22.24 56.25 50.07
C ASP A 2 -22.60 55.39 48.86
N GLU A 3 -22.18 55.84 47.68
CA GLU A 3 -22.40 55.22 46.39
C GLU A 3 -21.38 54.08 46.22
N ALA A 4 -21.85 52.82 46.24
CA ALA A 4 -20.98 51.66 46.16
C ALA A 4 -20.93 51.12 44.72
N THR A 5 -19.92 51.58 43.99
CA THR A 5 -19.51 51.08 42.68
C THR A 5 -19.02 49.63 42.80
N ILE A 6 -19.74 48.69 42.18
CA ILE A 6 -19.32 47.28 42.10
C ILE A 6 -18.43 47.12 40.86
N THR A 7 -17.12 47.12 41.09
CA THR A 7 -16.08 46.89 40.09
C THR A 7 -16.04 45.40 39.73
N ALA A 8 -16.26 45.06 38.45
CA ALA A 8 -16.08 43.70 37.95
C ALA A 8 -14.59 43.34 37.83
N PRO A 9 -14.14 42.14 38.24
CA PRO A 9 -12.75 41.75 38.08
C PRO A 9 -12.48 41.31 36.64
N SER A 10 -11.61 42.05 35.94
CA SER A 10 -11.03 41.65 34.66
C SER A 10 -9.97 40.57 34.89
N VAL A 11 -10.30 39.31 34.63
CA VAL A 11 -9.32 38.23 34.55
C VAL A 11 -8.95 37.98 33.09
N SER A 12 -8.06 38.84 32.60
CA SER A 12 -7.19 38.50 31.47
C SER A 12 -6.11 37.54 31.97
N ALA A 13 -6.29 36.26 31.68
CA ALA A 13 -5.20 35.29 31.70
C ALA A 13 -5.47 34.24 30.64
N THR A 14 -5.06 34.54 29.41
CA THR A 14 -4.71 33.53 28.41
C THR A 14 -3.55 32.71 28.97
N ALA A 15 -3.88 31.73 29.81
CA ALA A 15 -2.97 30.66 30.17
C ALA A 15 -2.71 29.85 28.91
N ALA A 16 -1.58 30.13 28.26
CA ALA A 16 -1.01 29.24 27.27
C ALA A 16 -0.73 27.91 28.00
N LEU A 17 -1.64 26.95 27.82
CA LEU A 17 -1.41 25.55 28.13
C LEU A 17 -0.24 25.10 27.26
N SER A 18 0.96 25.18 27.81
CA SER A 18 2.12 24.46 27.29
C SER A 18 1.78 22.98 27.39
N PHE A 19 1.44 22.37 26.26
CA PHE A 19 1.37 20.93 26.10
C PHE A 19 2.80 20.40 26.24
N THR A 20 3.23 20.21 27.48
CA THR A 20 4.42 19.41 27.78
C THR A 20 4.08 18.00 27.38
N THR A 21 4.74 17.51 26.34
CA THR A 21 4.73 16.10 25.90
C THR A 21 5.48 15.23 26.91
N ASP A 22 5.18 15.35 28.20
CA ASP A 22 5.64 14.40 29.19
C ASP A 22 4.67 13.23 29.13
N MET A 23 5.10 12.18 28.45
CA MET A 23 4.44 10.89 28.52
C MET A 23 4.37 10.48 29.99
N ASP A 24 3.17 10.21 30.50
CA ASP A 24 2.99 9.76 31.88
C ASP A 24 3.97 8.61 32.19
N GLU A 25 4.52 8.54 33.41
CA GLU A 25 5.48 7.48 33.79
C GLU A 25 4.91 6.07 33.54
N GLU A 26 3.60 5.91 33.66
CA GLU A 26 2.89 4.67 33.31
C GLU A 26 2.91 4.36 31.80
N SER A 27 2.89 5.39 30.95
CA SER A 27 3.06 5.27 29.50
C SER A 27 4.47 4.80 29.15
N LYS A 28 5.48 5.36 29.79
CA LYS A 28 6.86 4.94 29.60
C LYS A 28 7.08 3.50 30.03
N LYS A 29 6.59 3.12 31.22
CA LYS A 29 6.68 1.74 31.70
C LYS A 29 5.97 0.75 30.80
N LEU A 30 4.85 1.12 30.19
CA LEU A 30 4.12 0.24 29.28
C LEU A 30 4.87 0.04 27.94
N MET A 31 5.51 1.09 27.41
CA MET A 31 6.31 1.01 26.18
C MET A 31 7.62 0.25 26.34
N ASP A 32 8.34 0.49 27.43
CA ASP A 32 9.70 -0.03 27.61
C ASP A 32 9.77 -1.24 28.55
N GLY A 33 8.66 -1.57 29.22
CA GLY A 33 8.60 -2.66 30.18
C GLY A 33 8.84 -4.04 29.57
N GLU A 34 9.16 -5.02 30.41
CA GLU A 34 9.26 -6.40 29.94
C GLU A 34 7.86 -7.00 29.71
N ARG A 35 7.78 -7.92 28.74
CA ARG A 35 6.57 -8.70 28.52
C ARG A 35 6.29 -9.55 29.75
N SER A 36 5.12 -9.39 30.36
CA SER A 36 4.70 -10.23 31.48
C SER A 36 4.50 -11.70 31.02
N CYS A 37 4.78 -12.67 31.88
CA CYS A 37 4.55 -14.09 31.60
C CYS A 37 3.10 -14.54 31.87
N ILE A 38 2.32 -13.73 32.61
CA ILE A 38 0.92 -14.00 32.98
C ILE A 38 0.01 -13.63 31.81
N PHE A 39 -0.83 -14.57 31.36
CA PHE A 39 -1.70 -14.40 30.19
C PHE A 39 -2.63 -13.20 30.33
N GLU A 40 -3.37 -13.11 31.44
CA GLU A 40 -4.37 -12.07 31.69
C GLU A 40 -3.73 -10.68 31.66
N VAL A 41 -2.59 -10.52 32.35
CA VAL A 41 -1.83 -9.27 32.39
C VAL A 41 -1.36 -8.86 30.99
N ARG A 42 -0.95 -9.80 30.15
CA ARG A 42 -0.56 -9.50 28.76
C ARG A 42 -1.73 -8.95 27.95
N ILE A 43 -2.92 -9.54 28.08
CA ILE A 43 -4.12 -9.07 27.38
C ILE A 43 -4.52 -7.67 27.86
N GLU A 44 -4.49 -7.43 29.17
CA GLU A 44 -4.79 -6.12 29.76
C GLU A 44 -3.79 -5.05 29.28
N GLN A 45 -2.49 -5.33 29.34
CA GLN A 45 -1.45 -4.44 28.84
C GLN A 45 -1.62 -4.13 27.35
N ALA A 46 -1.97 -5.14 26.54
CA ALA A 46 -2.23 -4.96 25.12
C ALA A 46 -3.45 -4.06 24.87
N ASP A 47 -4.51 -4.21 25.65
CA ASP A 47 -5.70 -3.36 25.52
C ASP A 47 -5.40 -1.92 25.95
N LEU A 48 -4.63 -1.71 27.01
CA LEU A 48 -4.15 -0.38 27.41
C LEU A 48 -3.29 0.28 26.31
N CYS A 49 -2.36 -0.47 25.71
CA CYS A 49 -1.58 0.00 24.56
C CYS A 49 -2.49 0.40 23.39
N ARG A 50 -3.51 -0.41 23.08
CA ARG A 50 -4.49 -0.11 22.02
C ARG A 50 -5.27 1.16 22.33
N GLN A 51 -5.70 1.37 23.57
CA GLN A 51 -6.43 2.56 23.99
C GLN A 51 -5.55 3.81 23.85
N ARG A 52 -4.29 3.76 24.31
CA ARG A 52 -3.31 4.86 24.13
C ARG A 52 -2.99 5.13 22.66
N GLY A 53 -2.87 4.09 21.83
CA GLY A 53 -2.73 4.27 20.38
C GLY A 53 -3.96 4.95 19.77
N SER A 54 -5.15 4.70 20.31
CA SER A 54 -6.40 5.30 19.83
C SER A 54 -6.48 6.79 20.18
N THR A 55 -6.01 7.20 21.37
CA THR A 55 -5.95 8.62 21.75
C THR A 55 -4.93 9.37 20.88
N GLN A 56 -3.75 8.80 20.64
CA GLN A 56 -2.74 9.41 19.75
C GLN A 56 -3.22 9.51 18.30
N PHE A 57 -3.94 8.49 17.82
CA PHE A 57 -4.52 8.54 16.48
C PHE A 57 -5.59 9.65 16.36
N GLN A 58 -6.41 9.85 17.39
CA GLN A 58 -7.38 10.94 17.44
C GLN A 58 -6.71 12.32 17.53
N ALA A 59 -5.55 12.41 18.19
CA ALA A 59 -4.73 13.62 18.23
C ALA A 59 -4.03 13.95 16.89
N GLY A 60 -4.07 13.02 15.92
CA GLY A 60 -3.42 13.18 14.61
C GLY A 60 -1.98 12.69 14.57
N ASN A 61 -1.42 12.22 15.69
CA ASN A 61 -0.06 11.69 15.81
C ASN A 61 -0.02 10.23 15.34
N THR A 62 -0.08 10.01 14.03
CA THR A 62 -0.17 8.65 13.48
C THR A 62 1.08 7.81 13.68
N ASP A 63 2.26 8.42 13.71
CA ASP A 63 3.51 7.69 13.86
C ASP A 63 3.67 7.12 15.27
N GLU A 64 3.26 7.88 16.28
CA GLU A 64 3.21 7.43 17.67
C GLU A 64 2.12 6.39 17.89
N ALA A 65 0.96 6.57 17.26
CA ALA A 65 -0.11 5.59 17.30
C ALA A 65 0.36 4.22 16.78
N VAL A 66 1.12 4.18 15.67
CA VAL A 66 1.70 2.95 15.13
C VAL A 66 2.60 2.27 16.17
N LYS A 67 3.49 3.01 16.84
CA LYS A 67 4.36 2.45 17.89
C LYS A 67 3.55 1.79 19.01
N TRP A 68 2.48 2.45 19.47
CA TRP A 68 1.59 1.90 20.49
C TRP A 68 0.87 0.63 20.05
N TYR A 69 0.42 0.58 18.80
CA TYR A 69 -0.24 -0.60 18.26
C TYR A 69 0.72 -1.76 18.02
N GLU A 70 1.93 -1.50 17.52
CA GLU A 70 3.00 -2.50 17.41
C GLU A 70 3.35 -3.05 18.79
N ARG A 71 3.39 -2.17 19.81
CA ARG A 71 3.58 -2.58 21.20
C ARG A 71 2.42 -3.43 21.72
N ALA A 72 1.18 -3.08 21.40
CA ALA A 72 0.02 -3.90 21.74
C ALA A 72 0.15 -5.31 21.15
N LEU A 73 0.53 -5.42 19.87
CA LEU A 73 0.78 -6.71 19.21
C LEU A 73 1.90 -7.49 19.89
N TYR A 74 2.98 -6.82 20.31
CA TYR A 74 4.05 -7.47 21.05
C TYR A 74 3.54 -8.15 22.33
N HIS A 75 2.59 -7.57 23.07
CA HIS A 75 2.04 -8.25 24.25
C HIS A 75 1.18 -9.47 23.88
N VAL A 76 0.50 -9.48 22.74
CA VAL A 76 -0.38 -10.59 22.28
C VAL A 76 0.26 -11.51 21.25
N ASP A 77 1.57 -11.42 21.09
CA ASP A 77 2.35 -12.30 20.22
C ASP A 77 2.69 -13.59 20.97
N PHE A 78 1.97 -14.66 20.67
CA PHE A 78 2.16 -16.00 21.25
C PHE A 78 2.80 -16.89 20.19
N ASP A 79 3.73 -17.75 20.61
CA ASP A 79 4.34 -18.72 19.73
C ASP A 79 3.31 -19.71 19.18
N GLU A 80 3.59 -20.28 17.99
CA GLU A 80 2.68 -21.20 17.32
C GLU A 80 2.37 -22.44 18.18
N GLY A 81 3.32 -22.87 19.01
CA GLY A 81 3.15 -23.97 19.96
C GLY A 81 2.04 -23.67 20.97
N THR A 82 2.21 -22.58 21.72
CA THR A 82 1.22 -22.08 22.68
C THR A 82 -0.14 -21.84 22.02
N TRP A 83 -0.15 -21.20 20.84
CA TRP A 83 -1.38 -20.83 20.15
C TRP A 83 -2.22 -22.04 19.69
N HIS A 84 -1.58 -23.10 19.20
CA HIS A 84 -2.24 -24.27 18.66
C HIS A 84 -2.47 -25.40 19.66
N PHE A 85 -1.57 -25.58 20.64
CA PHE A 85 -1.61 -26.73 21.55
C PHE A 85 -2.01 -26.40 22.99
N GLU A 86 -1.61 -25.24 23.53
CA GLU A 86 -1.91 -24.89 24.93
C GLU A 86 -3.22 -24.11 25.06
N PHE A 87 -3.48 -23.20 24.11
CA PHE A 87 -4.64 -22.32 24.21
C PHE A 87 -5.94 -23.05 23.89
N THR A 88 -6.93 -22.82 24.76
CA THR A 88 -8.31 -23.19 24.47
C THR A 88 -8.94 -22.23 23.47
N ASN A 89 -10.10 -22.60 22.92
CA ASN A 89 -10.87 -21.70 22.05
C ASN A 89 -11.25 -20.39 22.75
N LYS A 90 -11.41 -20.39 24.08
CA LYS A 90 -11.71 -19.17 24.86
C LYS A 90 -10.52 -18.23 24.89
N ASN A 91 -9.34 -18.73 25.25
CA ASN A 91 -8.10 -17.92 25.24
C ASN A 91 -7.84 -17.29 23.86
N ARG A 92 -8.03 -18.07 22.77
CA ARG A 92 -7.90 -17.52 21.41
C ARG A 92 -8.94 -16.43 21.12
N ALA A 93 -10.17 -16.58 21.58
CA ALA A 93 -11.20 -15.57 21.43
C ALA A 93 -10.82 -14.28 22.20
N ASP A 94 -10.37 -14.39 23.45
CA ASP A 94 -9.96 -13.26 24.29
C ASP A 94 -8.80 -12.48 23.66
N VAL A 95 -7.80 -13.20 23.13
CA VAL A 95 -6.70 -12.59 22.37
C VAL A 95 -7.21 -11.88 21.11
N ASN A 96 -8.15 -12.50 20.39
CA ASN A 96 -8.72 -11.95 19.16
C ASN A 96 -9.55 -10.68 19.40
N VAL A 97 -10.17 -10.53 20.57
CA VAL A 97 -10.88 -9.29 20.99
C VAL A 97 -9.92 -8.10 20.96
N VAL A 98 -8.65 -8.29 21.34
CA VAL A 98 -7.63 -7.23 21.30
C VAL A 98 -6.95 -7.14 19.94
N ARG A 99 -6.59 -8.27 19.31
CA ARG A 99 -5.88 -8.28 18.01
C ARG A 99 -6.68 -7.64 16.89
N LEU A 100 -7.97 -7.96 16.78
CA LEU A 100 -8.82 -7.47 15.70
C LEU A 100 -8.84 -5.93 15.59
N PRO A 101 -9.17 -5.16 16.65
CA PRO A 101 -9.14 -3.71 16.57
C PRO A 101 -7.73 -3.14 16.38
N VAL A 102 -6.68 -3.78 16.90
CA VAL A 102 -5.29 -3.35 16.69
C VAL A 102 -4.89 -3.47 15.21
N TYR A 103 -5.14 -4.62 14.56
CA TYR A 103 -4.88 -4.80 13.13
C TYR A 103 -5.67 -3.82 12.27
N LEU A 104 -6.94 -3.60 12.61
CA LEU A 104 -7.77 -2.61 11.95
C LEU A 104 -7.15 -1.21 12.08
N ASN A 105 -6.76 -0.79 13.28
CA ASN A 105 -6.22 0.54 13.51
C ASN A 105 -4.84 0.74 12.86
N LEU A 106 -3.96 -0.27 12.87
CA LEU A 106 -2.70 -0.25 12.11
C LEU A 106 -2.94 -0.10 10.62
N ALA A 107 -3.87 -0.88 10.06
CA ALA A 107 -4.26 -0.74 8.65
C ALA A 107 -4.78 0.67 8.32
N ALA A 108 -5.46 1.35 9.26
CA ALA A 108 -5.89 2.73 9.08
C ALA A 108 -4.71 3.71 9.12
N CYS A 109 -3.76 3.55 10.06
CA CYS A 109 -2.59 4.40 10.19
C CYS A 109 -1.69 4.31 8.96
N TYR A 110 -1.34 3.09 8.55
CA TYR A 110 -0.51 2.87 7.36
C TYR A 110 -1.20 3.32 6.07
N LEU A 111 -2.53 3.22 5.99
CA LEU A 111 -3.28 3.75 4.84
C LEU A 111 -3.23 5.28 4.80
N LEU A 112 -3.21 5.96 5.95
CA LEU A 112 -3.07 7.41 5.99
C LEU A 112 -1.64 7.87 5.65
N GLN A 113 -0.64 7.13 6.10
CA GLN A 113 0.78 7.41 5.82
C GLN A 113 1.16 7.09 4.37
N GLY A 114 0.67 5.97 3.83
CA GLY A 114 0.99 5.49 2.48
C GLY A 114 0.09 6.05 1.38
N ALA A 115 -0.98 6.76 1.71
CA ALA A 115 -1.80 7.47 0.71
C ALA A 115 -1.00 8.61 0.06
N PRO A 116 -1.14 8.82 -1.27
CA PRO A 116 -0.42 9.86 -1.97
C PRO A 116 -0.92 11.24 -1.50
N LYS A 117 -0.05 11.99 -0.81
CA LYS A 117 -0.30 13.40 -0.44
C LYS A 117 0.26 14.34 -1.51
N ASP A 118 1.55 14.22 -1.81
CA ASP A 118 2.28 15.11 -2.72
C ASP A 118 3.17 14.35 -3.74
N GLY A 119 2.91 13.06 -3.98
CA GLY A 119 3.74 12.24 -4.86
C GLY A 119 3.26 10.80 -5.03
N GLU A 120 4.19 9.91 -5.38
CA GLU A 120 3.93 8.48 -5.54
C GLU A 120 3.52 7.82 -4.21
N PRO A 121 2.58 6.86 -4.24
CA PRO A 121 2.18 6.13 -3.04
C PRO A 121 3.31 5.23 -2.53
N ASP A 122 3.45 5.13 -1.20
CA ASP A 122 4.41 4.20 -0.61
C ASP A 122 3.88 2.76 -0.66
N LEU A 123 4.32 2.03 -1.67
CA LEU A 123 3.94 0.63 -1.90
C LEU A 123 4.26 -0.29 -0.71
N LYS A 124 5.30 0.02 0.08
CA LYS A 124 5.67 -0.83 1.23
C LYS A 124 4.66 -0.69 2.36
N LEU A 125 4.22 0.54 2.65
CA LEU A 125 3.19 0.78 3.66
C LEU A 125 1.85 0.22 3.22
N LEU A 126 1.51 0.35 1.93
CA LEU A 126 0.27 -0.21 1.38
C LEU A 126 0.27 -1.75 1.44
N ALA A 127 1.40 -2.42 1.22
CA ALA A 127 1.53 -3.86 1.43
C ALA A 127 1.22 -4.24 2.90
N LYS A 128 1.75 -3.50 3.87
CA LYS A 128 1.42 -3.69 5.30
C LYS A 128 -0.07 -3.49 5.59
N VAL A 129 -0.75 -2.58 4.91
CA VAL A 129 -2.22 -2.42 5.05
C VAL A 129 -2.95 -3.69 4.61
N VAL A 130 -2.54 -4.27 3.49
CA VAL A 130 -3.15 -5.50 2.96
C VAL A 130 -2.92 -6.67 3.92
N GLU A 131 -1.70 -6.84 4.42
CA GLU A 131 -1.35 -7.87 5.40
C GLU A 131 -2.19 -7.75 6.69
N ASN A 132 -2.23 -6.56 7.29
CA ASN A 132 -3.03 -6.32 8.49
C ASN A 132 -4.54 -6.51 8.24
N ALA A 133 -5.04 -6.12 7.06
CA ALA A 133 -6.42 -6.37 6.68
C ALA A 133 -6.70 -7.88 6.53
N ASP A 134 -5.78 -8.64 5.95
CA ASP A 134 -5.93 -10.10 5.79
C ASP A 134 -5.87 -10.82 7.15
N LEU A 135 -4.99 -10.38 8.07
CA LEU A 135 -4.96 -10.86 9.46
C LEU A 135 -6.27 -10.55 10.21
N ALA A 136 -6.83 -9.36 10.02
CA ALA A 136 -8.13 -9.01 10.59
C ALA A 136 -9.26 -9.87 10.00
N LEU A 137 -9.22 -10.17 8.69
CA LEU A 137 -10.21 -11.02 8.01
C LEU A 137 -10.09 -12.51 8.39
N ALA A 138 -8.91 -12.97 8.81
CA ALA A 138 -8.72 -14.30 9.35
C ALA A 138 -9.45 -14.46 10.70
N ILE A 139 -9.58 -13.38 11.47
CA ILE A 139 -10.33 -13.34 12.74
C ILE A 139 -11.82 -13.13 12.47
N ASP A 140 -12.16 -12.08 11.71
CA ASP A 140 -13.54 -11.72 11.35
C ASP A 140 -13.67 -11.56 9.82
N PRO A 141 -14.10 -12.62 9.11
CA PRO A 141 -14.16 -12.62 7.64
C PRO A 141 -15.24 -11.71 7.06
N LYS A 142 -16.14 -11.18 7.89
CA LYS A 142 -17.24 -10.29 7.50
C LYS A 142 -16.95 -8.82 7.85
N ASN A 143 -15.75 -8.51 8.32
CA ASN A 143 -15.43 -7.15 8.76
C ASN A 143 -15.31 -6.15 7.59
N ASP A 144 -16.23 -5.20 7.51
CA ASP A 144 -16.25 -4.21 6.42
C ASP A 144 -15.07 -3.27 6.44
N LYS A 145 -14.60 -2.90 7.63
CA LYS A 145 -13.47 -1.97 7.78
C LYS A 145 -12.20 -2.61 7.22
N ALA A 146 -11.98 -3.90 7.49
CA ALA A 146 -10.85 -4.63 6.94
C ALA A 146 -10.95 -4.78 5.41
N LEU A 147 -12.12 -5.19 4.90
CA LEU A 147 -12.38 -5.32 3.46
C LEU A 147 -12.18 -3.99 2.72
N TYR A 148 -12.73 -2.91 3.24
CA TYR A 148 -12.61 -1.58 2.66
C TYR A 148 -11.17 -1.06 2.70
N ARG A 149 -10.47 -1.14 3.84
CA ARG A 149 -9.09 -0.67 3.98
C ARG A 149 -8.14 -1.44 3.08
N GLY A 150 -8.25 -2.77 3.06
CA GLY A 150 -7.46 -3.64 2.18
C GLY A 150 -7.77 -3.40 0.70
N GLY A 151 -9.05 -3.26 0.33
CA GLY A 151 -9.46 -2.94 -1.04
C GLY A 151 -8.95 -1.58 -1.51
N ARG A 152 -8.98 -0.56 -0.63
CA ARG A 152 -8.46 0.77 -0.93
C ARG A 152 -6.93 0.78 -1.07
N ALA A 153 -6.22 0.00 -0.26
CA ALA A 153 -4.77 -0.16 -0.44
C ALA A 153 -4.44 -0.82 -1.79
N LEU A 154 -5.17 -1.88 -2.17
CA LEU A 154 -4.97 -2.56 -3.46
C LEU A 154 -5.27 -1.66 -4.67
N LEU A 155 -6.26 -0.77 -4.55
CA LEU A 155 -6.51 0.27 -5.55
C LEU A 155 -5.31 1.21 -5.73
N LEU A 156 -4.66 1.59 -4.64
CA LEU A 156 -3.49 2.47 -4.67
C LEU A 156 -2.24 1.74 -5.20
N THR A 157 -2.10 0.43 -4.95
CA THR A 157 -1.00 -0.37 -5.49
C THR A 157 -1.22 -0.79 -6.95
N GLY A 158 -2.43 -0.62 -7.50
CA GLY A 158 -2.78 -1.01 -8.88
C GLY A 158 -3.19 -2.48 -9.05
N ASP A 159 -3.44 -3.21 -7.95
CA ASP A 159 -3.94 -4.60 -8.01
C ASP A 159 -5.47 -4.60 -8.06
N LEU A 160 -6.00 -4.34 -9.28
CA LEU A 160 -7.43 -4.10 -9.48
C LEU A 160 -8.29 -5.35 -9.28
N ASP A 161 -7.76 -6.54 -9.59
CA ASP A 161 -8.49 -7.79 -9.47
C ASP A 161 -8.78 -8.13 -8.00
N ARG A 162 -7.76 -8.11 -7.15
CA ARG A 162 -7.94 -8.34 -5.70
C ARG A 162 -8.73 -7.20 -5.06
N ALA A 163 -8.54 -5.96 -5.50
CA ALA A 163 -9.33 -4.83 -5.03
C ALA A 163 -10.83 -5.03 -5.31
N LYS A 164 -11.17 -5.50 -6.51
CA LYS A 164 -12.55 -5.80 -6.91
C LYS A 164 -13.19 -6.85 -6.03
N GLU A 165 -12.49 -7.93 -5.72
CA GLU A 165 -13.00 -8.98 -4.84
C GLU A 165 -13.32 -8.43 -3.44
N LYS A 166 -12.35 -7.75 -2.80
CA LYS A 166 -12.52 -7.20 -1.44
C LYS A 166 -13.63 -6.15 -1.38
N LEU A 167 -13.66 -5.21 -2.33
CA LEU A 167 -14.67 -4.14 -2.36
C LEU A 167 -16.06 -4.66 -2.71
N THR A 168 -16.17 -5.69 -3.56
CA THR A 168 -17.46 -6.34 -3.86
C THR A 168 -18.00 -7.05 -2.62
N ARG A 169 -17.15 -7.73 -1.84
CA ARG A 169 -17.55 -8.33 -0.55
C ARG A 169 -18.02 -7.25 0.42
N ALA A 170 -17.26 -6.17 0.59
CA ALA A 170 -17.66 -5.04 1.43
C ALA A 170 -19.02 -4.44 1.01
N ALA A 171 -19.24 -4.26 -0.30
CA ALA A 171 -20.49 -3.72 -0.82
C ALA A 171 -21.70 -4.65 -0.61
N LYS A 172 -21.49 -5.96 -0.53
CA LYS A 172 -22.55 -6.93 -0.20
C LYS A 172 -22.98 -6.85 1.26
N HIS A 173 -22.04 -6.60 2.17
CA HIS A 173 -22.32 -6.48 3.60
C HIS A 173 -22.97 -5.13 3.92
N HIS A 174 -22.40 -4.02 3.41
CA HIS A 174 -22.88 -2.67 3.66
C HIS A 174 -23.03 -1.84 2.37
N PRO A 175 -24.12 -2.04 1.60
CA PRO A 175 -24.33 -1.33 0.33
C PRO A 175 -24.62 0.17 0.48
N THR A 176 -25.00 0.61 1.67
CA THR A 176 -25.35 2.00 1.99
C THR A 176 -24.13 2.89 2.22
N ASP A 177 -22.97 2.33 2.56
CA ASP A 177 -21.76 3.11 2.88
C ASP A 177 -21.27 3.91 1.65
N GLY A 178 -21.17 5.23 1.85
CA GLY A 178 -20.68 6.16 0.84
C GLY A 178 -19.20 5.95 0.49
N ASN A 179 -18.38 5.50 1.43
CA ASN A 179 -16.96 5.28 1.21
C ASN A 179 -16.72 4.08 0.30
N ILE A 180 -17.42 2.97 0.55
CA ILE A 180 -17.37 1.76 -0.28
C ILE A 180 -17.84 2.08 -1.70
N ARG A 181 -18.92 2.86 -1.84
CA ARG A 181 -19.44 3.29 -3.16
C ARG A 181 -18.42 4.13 -3.94
N LYS A 182 -17.77 5.09 -3.28
CA LYS A 182 -16.71 5.90 -3.89
C LYS A 182 -15.53 5.04 -4.33
N ALA A 183 -15.06 4.11 -3.49
CA ALA A 183 -13.99 3.19 -3.85
C ALA A 183 -14.35 2.29 -5.04
N MET A 184 -15.59 1.79 -5.11
CA MET A 184 -16.08 1.02 -6.25
C MET A 184 -16.16 1.83 -7.54
N MET A 185 -16.45 3.13 -7.46
CA MET A 185 -16.44 4.02 -8.61
C MET A 185 -15.01 4.22 -9.14
N MET A 186 -14.06 4.54 -8.24
CA MET A 186 -12.64 4.66 -8.59
C MET A 186 -12.08 3.37 -9.20
N LEU A 187 -12.46 2.21 -8.66
CA LEU A 187 -12.11 0.91 -9.22
C LEU A 187 -12.57 0.77 -10.68
N LYS A 188 -13.83 1.14 -10.98
CA LYS A 188 -14.37 1.04 -12.34
C LYS A 188 -13.64 1.95 -13.31
N GLU A 189 -13.27 3.15 -12.87
CA GLU A 189 -12.50 4.11 -13.67
C GLU A 189 -11.12 3.56 -14.01
N LYS A 190 -10.39 3.07 -13.00
CA LYS A 190 -9.07 2.42 -13.17
C LYS A 190 -9.12 1.21 -14.09
N VAL A 191 -10.09 0.32 -13.90
CA VAL A 191 -10.26 -0.86 -14.78
C VAL A 191 -10.57 -0.44 -16.23
N ALA A 192 -11.35 0.62 -16.42
CA ALA A 192 -11.64 1.13 -17.76
C ALA A 192 -10.41 1.80 -18.41
N GLU A 193 -9.57 2.46 -17.62
CA GLU A 193 -8.28 3.02 -18.05
C GLU A 193 -7.32 1.91 -18.49
N ASP A 194 -7.08 0.91 -17.64
CA ASP A 194 -6.22 -0.23 -17.95
C ASP A 194 -6.68 -0.95 -19.22
N LYS A 195 -7.99 -1.18 -19.37
CA LYS A 195 -8.54 -1.80 -20.58
C LYS A 195 -8.33 -0.96 -21.83
N LYS A 196 -8.37 0.37 -21.73
CA LYS A 196 -8.06 1.27 -22.86
C LYS A 196 -6.57 1.19 -23.20
N GLU A 197 -5.70 1.20 -22.19
CA GLU A 197 -4.25 1.08 -22.38
C GLU A 197 -3.87 -0.26 -23.00
N GLU A 198 -4.44 -1.37 -22.53
CA GLU A 198 -4.29 -2.70 -23.12
C GLU A 198 -4.74 -2.72 -24.57
N LYS A 199 -5.90 -2.12 -24.88
CA LYS A 199 -6.40 -2.03 -26.25
C LYS A 199 -5.47 -1.21 -27.15
N VAL A 200 -4.88 -0.13 -26.65
CA VAL A 200 -3.91 0.66 -27.43
C VAL A 200 -2.61 -0.10 -27.62
N ARG A 201 -2.09 -0.73 -26.55
CA ARG A 201 -0.83 -1.49 -26.56
C ARG A 201 -0.90 -2.74 -27.44
N TRP A 202 -2.02 -3.44 -27.43
CA TRP A 202 -2.18 -4.72 -28.14
C TRP A 202 -3.06 -4.66 -29.40
N GLY A 203 -3.99 -3.72 -29.49
CA GLY A 203 -4.96 -3.64 -30.58
C GLY A 203 -4.38 -3.26 -31.94
N GLY A 204 -3.21 -2.62 -31.99
CA GLY A 204 -2.51 -2.28 -33.24
C GLY A 204 -1.37 -3.23 -33.64
N ARG A 205 -0.92 -4.11 -32.73
CA ARG A 205 0.31 -4.92 -32.94
C ARG A 205 0.06 -6.42 -33.10
N LEU A 206 -1.12 -6.92 -32.69
CA LEU A 206 -1.51 -8.32 -32.82
C LEU A 206 -2.54 -8.55 -33.94
N LEU A 207 -3.43 -7.59 -34.17
CA LEU A 207 -4.38 -7.61 -35.27
C LEU A 207 -3.80 -6.83 -36.45
N GLY A 208 -2.66 -7.30 -36.97
CA GLY A 208 -2.09 -6.79 -38.20
C GLY A 208 -3.09 -6.94 -39.35
N LYS A 209 -3.94 -5.94 -39.50
CA LYS A 209 -4.39 -5.50 -40.81
C LYS A 209 -3.33 -4.53 -41.27
N ASP A 210 -2.50 -5.00 -42.20
CA ASP A 210 -1.82 -4.13 -43.14
C ASP A 210 -2.91 -3.43 -43.98
N GLU A 211 -3.58 -2.43 -43.40
CA GLU A 211 -4.32 -1.44 -44.17
C GLU A 211 -3.48 -0.17 -44.11
N GLU A 212 -2.72 0.06 -45.18
CA GLU A 212 -2.14 1.35 -45.53
C GLU A 212 -3.25 2.41 -45.48
N VAL A 213 -3.31 3.18 -44.41
CA VAL A 213 -4.19 4.36 -44.36
C VAL A 213 -3.38 5.58 -44.76
N GLU A 214 -3.42 5.88 -46.06
CA GLU A 214 -3.10 7.19 -46.60
C GLU A 214 -3.93 8.26 -45.87
N SER A 215 -3.26 9.14 -45.11
CA SER A 215 -3.90 10.30 -44.50
C SER A 215 -4.25 11.34 -45.58
N LYS A 216 -5.50 11.31 -46.05
CA LYS A 216 -6.10 12.42 -46.80
C LYS A 216 -6.44 13.56 -45.85
N THR A 217 -5.48 14.45 -45.59
CA THR A 217 -5.76 15.83 -45.17
C THR A 217 -5.95 16.70 -46.42
N ALA A 218 -7.15 16.64 -47.00
CA ALA A 218 -7.59 17.52 -48.06
C ALA A 218 -7.89 18.93 -47.51
N TYR A 219 -6.91 19.81 -47.63
CA TYR A 219 -7.02 21.10 -48.32
C TYR A 219 -8.34 21.90 -48.20
N ASN A 220 -8.32 22.97 -47.42
CA ASN A 220 -9.18 24.14 -47.64
C ASN A 220 -8.30 25.32 -48.05
N GLN A 221 -8.36 25.65 -49.33
CA GLN A 221 -7.66 26.75 -49.99
C GLN A 221 -8.48 28.04 -49.79
N ARG A 222 -7.88 29.09 -49.22
CA ARG A 222 -8.27 30.48 -49.50
C ARG A 222 -7.04 31.21 -50.04
N PRO A 223 -7.06 31.72 -51.28
CA PRO A 223 -5.95 32.50 -51.80
C PRO A 223 -6.05 33.94 -51.27
N LEU A 224 -5.11 34.35 -50.42
CA LEU A 224 -4.83 35.77 -50.16
C LEU A 224 -3.74 36.23 -51.12
N GLN A 225 -4.10 37.18 -51.96
CA GLN A 225 -3.30 37.71 -53.06
C GLN A 225 -2.03 38.40 -52.55
N LEU A 226 -0.89 38.07 -53.17
CA LEU A 226 0.35 38.83 -53.02
C LEU A 226 0.18 40.23 -53.66
N LYS A 227 0.32 41.28 -52.85
CA LYS A 227 0.67 42.62 -53.34
C LYS A 227 2.13 42.91 -52.98
N LYS A 228 2.94 43.20 -54.00
CA LYS A 228 4.32 43.71 -53.90
C LYS A 228 4.28 45.22 -53.66
N THR A 229 5.08 45.72 -52.73
CA THR A 229 5.72 47.07 -52.70
C THR A 229 6.84 47.02 -51.66
N SER A 230 8.11 46.97 -52.07
CA SER A 230 9.07 48.09 -52.17
C SER A 230 9.53 48.67 -50.81
N GLY A 231 10.81 48.44 -50.49
CA GLY A 231 11.71 49.50 -50.02
C GLY A 231 11.95 49.68 -48.52
N VAL A 232 13.23 49.47 -48.15
CA VAL A 232 14.07 50.38 -47.33
C VAL A 232 14.25 50.09 -45.81
N GLN A 233 15.55 49.92 -45.49
CA GLN A 233 16.33 50.22 -44.26
C GLN A 233 16.32 49.29 -43.02
N SER A 234 17.39 48.50 -42.95
CA SER A 234 18.37 48.37 -41.85
C SER A 234 17.92 48.58 -40.40
N ARG A 235 18.14 47.54 -39.58
CA ARG A 235 19.08 47.59 -38.45
C ARG A 235 19.42 46.18 -37.96
N ALA A 236 20.71 45.87 -37.97
CA ALA A 236 21.30 44.70 -37.34
C ALA A 236 21.51 44.98 -35.84
N VAL A 237 21.21 44.00 -34.98
CA VAL A 237 22.03 43.64 -33.81
C VAL A 237 21.63 42.25 -33.29
N ASP A 238 22.57 41.32 -33.49
CA ASP A 238 23.05 40.26 -32.59
C ASP A 238 22.12 39.61 -31.57
N VAL A 239 21.87 38.30 -31.75
CA VAL A 239 22.20 37.30 -30.70
C VAL A 239 22.86 36.07 -31.34
N CYS A 240 24.15 35.96 -30.98
CA CYS A 240 25.11 34.87 -31.01
C CYS A 240 24.66 33.46 -31.44
N ARG A 241 25.33 32.97 -32.48
CA ARG A 241 25.48 31.57 -32.86
C ARG A 241 26.82 31.07 -32.29
N CYS A 242 26.82 30.00 -31.50
CA CYS A 242 28.03 29.21 -31.30
C CYS A 242 27.69 27.73 -31.10
N ALA A 243 28.02 26.95 -32.12
CA ALA A 243 28.09 25.51 -32.10
C ALA A 243 29.51 25.08 -31.68
N HIS A 244 29.62 24.22 -30.66
CA HIS A 244 30.76 23.34 -30.37
C HIS A 244 30.16 22.08 -29.74
N ARG A 245 30.04 20.93 -30.43
CA ARG A 245 31.08 19.97 -30.85
C ARG A 245 31.92 19.44 -29.67
N TYR A 246 31.47 18.33 -29.07
CA TYR A 246 32.33 17.32 -28.42
C TYR A 246 31.70 15.94 -28.71
N ARG A 247 32.23 15.18 -29.68
CA ARG A 247 33.40 14.27 -29.61
C ARG A 247 33.01 12.92 -29.02
N LEU A 248 32.72 11.99 -29.92
CA LEU A 248 32.67 10.55 -29.69
C LEU A 248 34.07 10.08 -29.26
N GLY A 249 34.15 9.51 -28.05
CA GLY A 249 35.31 8.79 -27.55
C GLY A 249 35.02 7.29 -27.53
N SER A 250 35.71 6.58 -28.41
CA SER A 250 35.82 5.12 -28.46
C SER A 250 36.36 4.54 -27.15
N GLY A 251 35.64 3.57 -26.58
CA GLY A 251 36.09 2.78 -25.44
C GLY A 251 35.41 1.41 -25.43
N SER A 252 35.96 0.48 -26.20
CA SER A 252 35.56 -0.92 -26.26
C SER A 252 35.89 -1.65 -24.96
N THR A 253 34.88 -2.11 -24.23
CA THR A 253 35.02 -3.29 -23.35
C THR A 253 33.85 -4.24 -23.59
N LYS A 254 34.22 -5.51 -23.78
CA LYS A 254 33.41 -6.60 -24.32
C LYS A 254 32.34 -7.04 -23.32
N PHE A 255 31.07 -6.91 -23.68
CA PHE A 255 30.00 -7.75 -23.13
C PHE A 255 30.06 -9.14 -23.79
N ARG A 256 30.84 -10.05 -23.20
CA ARG A 256 30.60 -11.50 -23.31
C ARG A 256 30.07 -11.95 -21.95
N GLY A 257 28.90 -12.60 -21.90
CA GLY A 257 28.54 -13.32 -20.68
C GLY A 257 27.07 -13.48 -20.31
N VAL A 258 26.09 -13.15 -21.16
CA VAL A 258 24.67 -13.45 -20.82
C VAL A 258 24.17 -14.75 -21.50
N ALA A 259 24.78 -15.16 -22.61
CA ALA A 259 24.41 -16.39 -23.31
C ALA A 259 25.04 -17.68 -22.73
N GLU A 260 26.15 -17.59 -21.98
CA GLU A 260 26.79 -18.75 -21.33
C GLU A 260 26.09 -19.14 -20.02
N VAL A 261 25.57 -18.17 -19.26
CA VAL A 261 24.91 -18.41 -17.95
C VAL A 261 23.57 -19.14 -18.11
N LEU A 262 22.86 -18.92 -19.22
CA LEU A 262 21.61 -19.63 -19.53
C LEU A 262 21.83 -21.08 -19.99
N LYS A 263 23.01 -21.42 -20.52
CA LYS A 263 23.34 -22.80 -20.91
C LYS A 263 23.74 -23.67 -19.71
N THR A 264 24.37 -23.09 -18.68
CA THR A 264 24.76 -23.82 -17.46
C THR A 264 23.56 -24.11 -16.55
N LEU A 265 22.58 -23.20 -16.47
CA LEU A 265 21.34 -23.43 -15.69
C LEU A 265 20.46 -24.54 -16.26
N LYS A 266 20.30 -24.63 -17.60
CA LYS A 266 19.54 -25.72 -18.23
C LYS A 266 20.25 -27.10 -18.14
N ALA A 267 21.57 -27.13 -17.97
CA ALA A 267 22.32 -28.36 -17.73
C ALA A 267 22.22 -28.86 -16.28
N ALA A 268 22.09 -27.96 -15.31
CA ALA A 268 21.89 -28.30 -13.90
C ALA A 268 20.48 -28.91 -13.64
N GLN A 269 19.46 -28.39 -14.31
CA GLN A 269 18.08 -28.87 -14.14
C GLN A 269 17.86 -30.27 -14.73
N ARG A 270 18.62 -30.67 -15.76
CA ARG A 270 18.59 -32.05 -16.32
C ARG A 270 19.36 -33.08 -15.48
N ARG A 271 20.26 -32.65 -14.59
CA ARG A 271 20.98 -33.57 -13.68
C ARG A 271 20.15 -33.93 -12.45
N LEU A 272 19.24 -33.06 -12.01
CA LEU A 272 18.34 -33.31 -10.87
C LEU A 272 17.15 -34.22 -11.24
N THR A 273 16.73 -34.27 -12.50
CA THR A 273 15.63 -35.14 -12.95
C THR A 273 16.09 -36.55 -13.34
N ASN A 274 17.40 -36.81 -13.40
CA ASN A 274 17.98 -38.11 -13.76
C ASN A 274 18.58 -38.87 -12.55
N SER A 275 18.48 -38.34 -11.32
CA SER A 275 18.92 -39.05 -10.09
C SER A 275 17.77 -39.66 -9.28
N SER A 276 16.55 -39.70 -9.82
CA SER A 276 15.37 -40.31 -9.19
C SER A 276 14.98 -41.64 -9.83
N GLY A 277 15.96 -42.43 -10.31
CA GLY A 277 15.73 -43.74 -10.88
C GLY A 277 16.85 -44.72 -10.57
N SER A 278 16.82 -45.34 -9.39
CA SER A 278 17.45 -46.64 -9.09
C SER A 278 17.37 -46.96 -7.58
N TYR A 279 16.19 -47.34 -7.09
CA TYR A 279 16.07 -48.32 -6.01
C TYR A 279 14.88 -49.23 -6.34
N GLY A 280 15.21 -50.41 -6.85
CA GLY A 280 14.25 -51.43 -7.20
C GLY A 280 13.76 -52.20 -5.98
N CYS A 281 12.50 -52.63 -6.10
CA CYS A 281 12.01 -53.96 -5.74
C CYS A 281 12.05 -54.41 -4.27
N GLN A 282 10.87 -54.45 -3.63
CA GLN A 282 10.26 -55.70 -3.14
C GLN A 282 8.78 -55.48 -2.84
N LYS A 283 7.90 -55.97 -3.72
CA LYS A 283 6.46 -56.13 -3.46
C LYS A 283 6.26 -57.50 -2.81
N SER A 284 6.01 -57.54 -1.51
CA SER A 284 5.55 -58.73 -0.82
C SER A 284 4.04 -58.86 -1.02
N TYR A 285 3.62 -59.91 -1.73
CA TYR A 285 2.23 -60.35 -1.80
C TYR A 285 1.81 -60.91 -0.44
N ILE A 286 0.81 -60.31 0.20
CA ILE A 286 0.09 -60.92 1.31
C ILE A 286 -1.04 -61.74 0.69
N VAL A 287 -0.86 -63.06 0.69
CA VAL A 287 -1.90 -64.04 0.40
C VAL A 287 -2.85 -64.07 1.59
N ARG A 288 -4.13 -63.76 1.34
CA ARG A 288 -5.23 -64.09 2.25
C ARG A 288 -5.48 -65.59 2.17
N HIS A 289 -5.39 -66.29 3.30
CA HIS A 289 -6.08 -67.56 3.50
C HIS A 289 -7.18 -67.38 4.54
N ALA A 290 -8.30 -68.01 4.23
CA ALA A 290 -9.43 -68.27 5.11
C ALA A 290 -9.03 -69.14 6.31
#